data_AF-A0A0G0GE81-F1
#
_entry.id   AF-A0A0G0GE81-F1
#
_cell.length_a   1.000
_cell.length_b   1.000
_cell.length_c   1.000
_cell.angle_alpha   90.00
_cell.angle_beta   90.00
_cell.angle_gamma   90.00
#
_symmetry.space_group_name_H-M   'P 1'
#
loop_
_entity.id
_entity.type
_entity.pdbx_description
1 polymer ?
#
loop_
_entity_poly.entity_id
_entity_poly.type
_entity_poly.pdbx_seq_one_letter_code
_entity_poly.pdbx_strand_id
1 'polypeptide(L)'
;MRYLKLNDISAYKKALALSNYVWDIIIDWDWFAKRTVGCQFVSAIDSISANIAEGFGRYGKKDKIKFYYYSFGSLKESFDWNEKSRNRKLITKE
;
A
#
# COMPACT_ATOMS: atom_id res chain seq x y z
N MET A 1 -23.25 3.74 -22.51
CA MET A 1 -22.54 2.75 -21.65
C MET A 1 -21.74 3.49 -20.59
N ARG A 2 -21.82 3.07 -19.32
CA ARG A 2 -20.95 3.61 -18.27
C ARG A 2 -19.66 2.80 -18.27
N TYR A 3 -18.55 3.45 -18.64
CA TYR A 3 -17.23 2.85 -18.48
C TYR A 3 -16.89 2.77 -16.99
N LEU A 4 -16.25 1.66 -16.59
CA LEU A 4 -15.72 1.49 -15.24
C LEU A 4 -14.71 2.62 -14.98
N LYS A 5 -14.75 3.23 -13.79
CA LYS A 5 -13.78 4.22 -13.33
C LYS A 5 -12.89 3.61 -12.25
N LEU A 6 -11.70 4.18 -12.02
CA LEU A 6 -10.79 3.70 -10.97
C LEU A 6 -11.46 3.68 -9.58
N ASN A 7 -12.27 4.70 -9.27
CA ASN A 7 -13.04 4.76 -8.01
C ASN A 7 -14.18 3.74 -7.90
N ASP A 8 -14.53 3.04 -8.98
CA ASP A 8 -15.44 1.90 -8.94
C ASP A 8 -14.70 0.61 -8.47
N ILE A 9 -13.36 0.59 -8.47
CA ILE A 9 -12.55 -0.56 -8.03
C ILE A 9 -12.46 -0.58 -6.50
N SER A 10 -13.07 -1.59 -5.87
CA SER A 10 -13.08 -1.76 -4.42
C SER A 10 -11.68 -1.94 -3.82
N ALA A 11 -10.82 -2.71 -4.49
CA ALA A 11 -9.43 -2.94 -4.06
C ALA A 11 -8.63 -1.63 -4.03
N TYR A 12 -8.79 -0.75 -5.03
CA TYR A 12 -8.14 0.56 -5.06
C TYR A 12 -8.55 1.41 -3.86
N LYS A 13 -9.86 1.56 -3.64
CA LYS A 13 -10.39 2.38 -2.54
C LYS A 13 -9.90 1.90 -1.17
N LYS A 14 -9.90 0.58 -0.96
CA LYS A 14 -9.40 -0.01 0.30
C LYS A 14 -7.90 0.21 0.47
N ALA A 15 -7.11 0.02 -0.60
CA ALA A 15 -5.67 0.24 -0.56
C ALA A 15 -5.33 1.73 -0.29
N LEU A 16 -6.05 2.66 -0.91
CA LEU A 16 -5.87 4.10 -0.70
C LEU A 16 -6.30 4.55 0.70
N ALA A 17 -7.38 3.98 1.24
CA ALA A 17 -7.75 4.23 2.63
C ALA A 17 -6.69 3.69 3.60
N LEU A 18 -6.17 2.49 3.33
CA LEU A 18 -5.10 1.86 4.12
C LEU A 18 -3.80 2.68 4.08
N SER A 19 -3.44 3.27 2.93
CA SER A 19 -2.24 4.11 2.83
C SER A 19 -2.30 5.33 3.72
N ASN A 20 -3.42 6.05 3.71
CA ASN A 20 -3.57 7.21 4.58
C ASN A 20 -3.56 6.83 6.06
N TYR A 21 -4.24 5.73 6.42
CA TYR A 21 -4.24 5.22 7.79
C TYR A 21 -2.82 4.88 8.28
N VAL A 22 -2.02 4.17 7.46
CA VAL A 22 -0.65 3.81 7.82
C VAL A 22 0.27 5.03 7.86
N TRP A 23 0.08 5.99 6.94
CA TRP A 23 0.80 7.26 6.95
C TRP A 23 0.61 8.02 8.26
N ASP A 24 -0.64 8.18 8.70
CA ASP A 24 -0.98 8.91 9.92
C ASP A 24 -0.38 8.27 11.18
N ILE A 25 -0.19 6.94 11.18
CA ILE A 25 0.52 6.26 12.29
C ILE A 25 2.02 6.53 12.23
N ILE A 26 2.63 6.42 11.06
CA ILE A 26 4.09 6.47 10.90
C ILE A 26 4.64 7.89 11.01
N ILE A 27 3.85 8.90 10.65
CA ILE A 27 4.27 10.30 10.70
C ILE A 27 4.56 10.77 12.13
N ASP A 28 4.03 10.08 13.14
CA ASP A 28 4.27 10.38 14.56
C ASP A 28 5.46 9.63 15.16
N TRP A 29 6.10 8.72 14.40
CA TRP A 29 7.25 7.98 14.91
C TRP A 29 8.49 8.88 15.11
N ASP A 30 9.37 8.47 16.03
CA ASP A 30 10.69 9.06 16.18
C ASP A 30 11.52 8.94 14.90
N TRP A 31 12.45 9.88 14.71
CA TRP A 31 13.22 10.01 13.47
C TRP A 31 13.87 8.70 12.99
N PHE A 32 14.51 7.95 13.89
CA PHE A 32 15.21 6.71 13.52
C PHE A 32 14.24 5.64 13.02
N ALA A 33 13.14 5.41 13.76
CA ALA A 33 12.11 4.43 13.39
C ALA A 33 11.42 4.83 12.08
N LYS A 34 11.05 6.11 11.96
CA LYS A 34 10.43 6.68 10.76
C LYS A 34 11.33 6.54 9.55
N ARG A 35 12.61 6.94 9.65
CA ARG A 35 13.55 6.91 8.52
C ARG A 35 13.88 5.51 8.02
N THR A 36 13.85 4.52 8.92
CA THR A 36 14.25 3.13 8.61
C THR A 36 13.05 2.25 8.27
N VAL A 37 12.17 1.99 9.23
CA VAL A 37 10.99 1.12 9.06
C VAL A 37 9.84 1.91 8.45
N GLY A 38 9.60 3.11 8.96
CA GLY A 38 8.43 3.91 8.58
C GLY A 38 8.38 4.21 7.09
N CYS A 39 9.44 4.79 6.52
CA CYS A 39 9.50 5.13 5.11
C CYS A 39 9.33 3.90 4.20
N GLN A 40 9.90 2.76 4.58
CA GLN A 40 9.76 1.51 3.81
C GLN A 40 8.33 0.98 3.89
N PHE A 41 7.72 1.03 5.07
CA PHE A 41 6.35 0.59 5.28
C PHE A 41 5.35 1.46 4.52
N VAL A 42 5.46 2.80 4.61
CA VAL A 42 4.67 3.74 3.82
C VAL A 42 4.83 3.45 2.33
N SER A 43 6.07 3.33 1.84
CA SER A 43 6.32 3.09 0.41
C SER A 43 5.68 1.79 -0.08
N ALA A 44 5.76 0.72 0.71
CA ALA A 44 5.14 -0.56 0.39
C ALA A 44 3.60 -0.45 0.36
N ILE A 45 2.98 0.17 1.35
CA ILE A 45 1.51 0.32 1.40
C ILE A 45 1.00 1.23 0.27
N ASP A 46 1.65 2.39 0.04
CA ASP A 46 1.28 3.34 -1.01
C ASP A 46 1.32 2.69 -2.39
N SER A 47 2.35 1.86 -2.61
CA SER A 47 2.55 1.11 -3.85
C SER A 47 1.41 0.15 -4.17
N ILE A 48 0.64 -0.32 -3.18
CA ILE A 48 -0.53 -1.19 -3.43
C ILE A 48 -1.55 -0.44 -4.27
N SER A 49 -1.96 0.77 -3.83
CA SER A 49 -2.98 1.57 -4.52
C SER A 49 -2.43 2.17 -5.83
N ALA A 50 -1.15 2.57 -5.85
CA ALA A 50 -0.48 3.10 -7.03
C ALA A 50 -0.43 2.06 -8.16
N ASN A 51 -0.03 0.81 -7.86
CA ASN A 51 0.00 -0.26 -8.84
C ASN A 51 -1.40 -0.63 -9.36
N ILE A 52 -2.44 -0.56 -8.51
CA ILE A 52 -3.82 -0.78 -8.97
C ILE A 52 -4.25 0.34 -9.94
N ALA A 53 -3.95 1.60 -9.60
CA ALA A 53 -4.26 2.76 -10.45
C ALA A 53 -3.53 2.68 -11.80
N GLU A 54 -2.24 2.36 -11.78
CA GLU A 54 -1.43 2.21 -12.98
C GLU A 54 -1.91 1.04 -13.84
N GLY A 55 -2.14 -0.12 -13.23
CA GLY A 55 -2.69 -1.30 -13.90
C GLY A 55 -4.04 -1.02 -14.53
N PHE A 56 -4.93 -0.29 -13.85
CA PHE A 56 -6.24 0.10 -14.36
C PHE A 56 -6.14 0.91 -15.67
N GLY A 57 -5.18 1.84 -15.73
CA GLY A 57 -4.89 2.67 -16.89
C GLY A 57 -4.23 1.96 -18.08
N ARG A 58 -3.75 0.71 -17.91
CA ARG A 58 -3.13 -0.05 -19.02
C ARG A 58 -4.18 -0.52 -20.03
N TYR A 59 -3.85 -0.36 -21.33
CA TYR A 59 -4.66 -0.83 -22.45
C TYR A 59 -4.66 -2.36 -22.58
N GLY A 60 -3.49 -3.00 -22.43
CA GLY A 60 -3.32 -4.43 -22.63
C GLY A 60 -3.68 -5.25 -21.37
N LYS A 61 -4.44 -6.34 -21.55
CA LYS A 61 -4.84 -7.24 -20.44
C LYS A 61 -3.62 -7.84 -19.71
N LYS A 62 -2.59 -8.28 -20.44
CA LYS A 62 -1.38 -8.87 -19.83
C LYS A 62 -0.61 -7.86 -18.98
N ASP A 63 -0.48 -6.62 -19.45
CA ASP A 63 0.22 -5.55 -18.73
C ASP A 63 -0.56 -5.15 -17.47
N LYS A 64 -1.88 -4.99 -17.59
CA LYS A 64 -2.79 -4.75 -16.45
C LYS A 64 -2.62 -5.80 -15.34
N ILE A 65 -2.60 -7.08 -15.71
CA ILE A 65 -2.41 -8.19 -14.75
C ILE A 65 -1.04 -8.11 -14.07
N LYS A 66 0.02 -7.74 -14.80
CA LYS A 66 1.37 -7.59 -14.25
C LYS A 66 1.42 -6.55 -13.13
N PHE A 67 0.79 -5.38 -13.32
CA PHE A 67 0.68 -4.36 -12.27
C PHE A 67 -0.11 -4.83 -11.06
N TYR A 68 -1.18 -5.62 -11.27
CA TYR A 68 -1.92 -6.19 -10.14
C TYR A 68 -1.08 -7.20 -9.35
N TYR A 69 -0.18 -7.96 -10.01
CA TYR A 69 0.80 -8.77 -9.28
C TYR A 69 1.81 -7.94 -8.49
N TYR A 70 2.24 -6.79 -9.00
CA TYR A 70 3.08 -5.86 -8.23
C TYR A 70 2.36 -5.34 -6.98
N SER A 71 1.07 -4.99 -7.10
CA SER A 71 0.24 -4.64 -5.96
C SER A 71 0.19 -5.76 -4.91
N PHE A 72 0.07 -7.03 -5.32
CA PHE A 72 0.15 -8.18 -4.40
C PHE A 72 1.54 -8.33 -3.76
N GLY A 73 2.62 -8.07 -4.50
CA GLY A 73 3.98 -8.04 -3.97
C GLY A 73 4.13 -7.01 -2.86
N SER A 74 3.70 -5.78 -3.12
CA SER A 74 3.71 -4.69 -2.14
C SER A 74 2.84 -4.98 -0.91
N LEU A 75 1.71 -5.70 -1.07
CA LEU A 75 0.89 -6.15 0.06
C LEU A 75 1.66 -7.14 0.94
N LYS A 76 2.39 -8.09 0.36
CA LYS A 76 3.21 -9.05 1.14
C LYS A 76 4.34 -8.35 1.87
N GLU A 77 5.00 -7.41 1.21
CA GLU A 77 6.04 -6.58 1.83
C GLU A 77 5.47 -5.75 3.00
N SER A 78 4.27 -5.19 2.84
CA SER A 78 3.59 -4.44 3.89
C SER A 78 3.32 -5.27 5.14
N PHE A 79 2.96 -6.56 4.99
CA PHE A 79 2.83 -7.47 6.13
C PHE A 79 4.15 -7.68 6.87
N ASP A 80 5.26 -7.82 6.15
CA ASP A 80 6.60 -7.94 6.75
C ASP A 80 6.99 -6.68 7.53
N TRP A 81 6.71 -5.49 6.97
CA TRP A 81 6.93 -4.23 7.68
C TRP A 81 6.05 -4.08 8.92
N ASN A 82 4.79 -4.53 8.86
CA ASN A 82 3.91 -4.57 10.03
C ASN A 82 4.47 -5.47 11.15
N GLU A 83 4.93 -6.67 10.80
CA GLU A 83 5.52 -7.61 11.77
C GLU A 83 6.81 -7.06 12.38
N LYS A 84 7.68 -6.43 11.58
CA LYS A 84 8.88 -5.73 12.08
C LYS A 84 8.51 -4.60 13.03
N SER A 85 7.49 -3.81 12.70
CA SER A 85 7.02 -2.69 13.52
C SER A 85 6.50 -3.19 14.87
N ARG A 86 5.72 -4.27 14.87
CA ARG A 86 5.23 -4.92 16.09
C ARG A 86 6.37 -5.48 16.94
N ASN A 87 7.30 -6.22 16.34
CA ASN A 87 8.44 -6.83 17.06
C ASN A 87 9.38 -5.77 17.65
N ARG A 88 9.45 -4.58 17.03
CA ARG A 88 10.20 -3.42 17.52
C ARG A 88 9.41 -2.51 18.46
N LYS A 89 8.17 -2.89 18.81
CA LYS A 89 7.26 -2.14 19.68
C LYS A 89 6.95 -0.72 19.17
N LEU A 90 6.93 -0.55 17.86
CA LEU A 90 6.57 0.73 17.21
C LEU A 90 5.06 0.91 17.04
N ILE A 91 4.30 -0.18 17.15
CA ILE A 91 2.83 -0.21 17.12
C ILE A 91 2.33 -1.14 18.23
N THR A 92 1.24 -0.77 18.88
CA THR A 92 0.55 -1.58 19.88
C THR A 92 -0.47 -2.50 19.20
N LYS A 93 -0.78 -3.63 19.85
CA LYS A 93 -2.04 -4.32 19.53
C LYS A 93 -3.18 -3.49 20.11
N GLU A 94 -4.22 -3.24 19.32
CA GLU A 94 -5.55 -3.02 19.87
C GLU A 94 -6.05 -4.30 20.57
#